data_AF-A0A966PPY9-F1
#
_entry.id   AF-A0A966PPY9-F1
#
_cell.length_a   1.000
_cell.length_b   1.000
_cell.length_c   1.000
_cell.angle_alpha   90.00
_cell.angle_beta   90.00
_cell.angle_gamma   90.00
#
_symmetry.space_group_name_H-M   'P 1'
#
loop_
_entity.id
_entity.type
_entity.pdbx_description
1 polymer ?
#
loop_
_entity_poly.entity_id
_entity_poly.type
_entity_poly.pdbx_seq_one_letter_code
_entity_poly.pdbx_strand_id
1 'polypeptide(L)'
;MLYSSVMTSVSIPRFGELLAPYISRVPDGTRPRFLALLERGAAERYRMWAADLPEHAAVLLECSRAEDEIADRIEGAFALDEALRTELYAPLPDATRTYYDAFAPYSVWDQLRIQANAERQGANAWRSIAANHPDPRVVEVLHGCSALEEASADRLDALIATHAPA
;
A
#
# COMPACT_ATOMS: atom_id res chain seq x y z
N MET A 1 -8.56 7.72 -39.95
CA MET A 1 -8.60 7.79 -38.47
C MET A 1 -7.60 6.74 -37.96
N LEU A 2 -6.39 7.16 -37.63
CA LEU A 2 -5.39 6.29 -37.00
C LEU A 2 -5.38 6.71 -35.54
N TYR A 3 -5.98 5.91 -34.66
CA TYR A 3 -5.76 6.06 -33.22
C TYR A 3 -4.34 5.57 -32.96
N SER A 4 -3.41 6.52 -32.92
CA SER A 4 -2.11 6.28 -32.32
C SER A 4 -2.36 5.99 -30.85
N SER A 5 -2.28 4.72 -30.46
CA SER A 5 -2.18 4.34 -29.06
C SER A 5 -0.89 4.94 -28.53
N VAL A 6 -0.98 6.11 -27.89
CA VAL A 6 0.14 6.66 -27.15
C VAL A 6 0.35 5.68 -26.00
N MET A 7 1.39 4.84 -26.11
CA MET A 7 1.92 4.11 -24.97
C MET A 7 2.44 5.16 -23.97
N THR A 8 1.57 5.64 -23.09
CA THR A 8 1.99 6.42 -21.93
C THR A 8 2.85 5.49 -21.08
N SER A 9 4.16 5.73 -21.06
CA SER A 9 5.06 5.04 -20.15
C SER A 9 4.62 5.35 -18.73
N VAL A 10 4.08 4.36 -18.03
CA VAL A 10 3.68 4.50 -16.61
C VAL A 10 4.93 4.83 -15.80
N SER A 11 4.95 5.99 -15.15
CA SER A 11 6.03 6.34 -14.24
C SER A 11 5.70 5.78 -12.86
N ILE A 12 6.52 4.84 -12.39
CA ILE A 12 6.35 4.20 -11.09
C ILE A 12 6.97 5.10 -10.01
N PRO A 13 6.18 5.64 -9.07
CA PRO A 13 6.69 6.44 -7.97
C PRO A 13 7.55 5.61 -7.02
N ARG A 14 8.55 6.24 -6.42
CA ARG A 14 9.24 5.71 -5.24
C ARG A 14 8.40 6.10 -4.01
N PHE A 15 7.44 5.26 -3.63
CA PHE A 15 6.49 5.57 -2.56
C PHE A 15 7.17 5.81 -1.21
N GLY A 16 8.27 5.09 -0.92
CA GLY A 16 9.07 5.35 0.28
C GLY A 16 9.63 6.78 0.32
N GLU A 17 10.15 7.30 -0.80
CA GLU A 17 10.63 8.69 -0.90
C GLU A 17 9.47 9.69 -0.89
N LEU A 18 8.38 9.36 -1.59
CA LEU A 18 7.19 10.20 -1.71
C LEU A 18 6.51 10.43 -0.34
N LEU A 19 6.45 9.40 0.50
CA LEU A 19 5.76 9.43 1.79
C LEU A 19 6.70 9.75 2.96
N ALA A 20 8.02 9.74 2.76
CA ALA A 20 9.02 10.06 3.78
C ALA A 20 8.74 11.37 4.54
N PRO A 21 8.28 12.49 3.91
CA PRO A 21 7.99 13.72 4.65
C PRO A 21 6.88 13.58 5.71
N TYR A 22 5.95 12.63 5.53
CA TYR A 22 4.87 12.37 6.47
C TYR A 22 5.28 11.33 7.51
N ILE A 23 5.94 10.27 7.07
CA ILE A 23 6.48 9.21 7.93
C ILE A 23 7.50 9.78 8.92
N SER A 24 8.25 10.82 8.56
CA SER A 24 9.25 11.44 9.44
C SER A 24 8.64 12.40 10.48
N ARG A 25 7.34 12.68 10.40
CA ARG A 25 6.63 13.58 11.34
C ARG A 25 5.99 12.84 12.51
N VAL A 26 5.85 11.52 12.45
CA VAL A 26 5.24 10.75 13.54
C VAL A 26 6.25 10.50 14.66
N PRO A 27 5.80 10.39 15.92
CA PRO A 27 6.68 10.13 17.06
C PRO A 27 7.50 8.85 16.90
N ASP A 28 8.68 8.83 17.51
CA ASP A 28 9.54 7.65 17.53
C ASP A 28 8.81 6.42 18.09
N GLY A 29 9.08 5.26 17.51
CA GLY A 29 8.40 4.01 17.87
C GLY A 29 6.98 3.86 17.31
N THR A 30 6.33 4.94 16.84
CA THR A 30 4.96 4.87 16.28
C THR A 30 4.93 4.65 14.77
N ARG A 31 6.10 4.65 14.10
CA ARG A 31 6.20 4.47 12.65
C ARG A 31 5.44 3.25 12.11
N PRO A 32 5.55 2.03 12.68
CA PRO A 32 4.77 0.89 12.20
C PRO A 32 3.26 1.14 12.30
N ARG A 33 2.78 1.76 13.38
CA ARG A 33 1.37 2.16 13.52
C ARG A 33 0.93 3.17 12.47
N PHE A 34 1.81 4.08 12.03
CA PHE A 34 1.50 5.00 10.95
C PHE A 34 1.39 4.29 9.61
N LEU A 35 2.31 3.36 9.33
CA LEU A 35 2.26 2.54 8.12
C LEU A 35 0.96 1.71 8.08
N ALA A 36 0.51 1.14 9.21
CA ALA A 36 -0.80 0.47 9.27
C ALA A 36 -1.98 1.37 8.87
N LEU A 37 -1.94 2.67 9.19
CA LEU A 37 -2.96 3.63 8.73
C LEU A 37 -2.89 3.88 7.21
N LEU A 38 -1.70 3.81 6.62
CA LEU A 38 -1.54 3.89 5.17
C LEU A 38 -2.08 2.63 4.50
N GLU A 39 -1.90 1.44 5.09
CA GLU A 39 -2.51 0.21 4.56
C GLU A 39 -4.03 0.28 4.57
N ARG A 40 -4.66 0.88 5.59
CA ARG A 40 -6.11 1.16 5.54
C ARG A 40 -6.50 2.06 4.37
N GLY A 41 -5.64 3.02 4.02
CA GLY A 41 -5.81 3.89 2.86
C GLY A 41 -5.68 3.15 1.53
N ALA A 42 -4.76 2.19 1.44
CA ALA A 42 -4.61 1.28 0.30
C ALA A 42 -5.80 0.32 0.20
N ALA A 43 -6.26 -0.23 1.32
CA ALA A 43 -7.45 -1.07 1.40
C ALA A 43 -8.68 -0.35 0.82
N GLU A 44 -8.88 0.92 1.17
CA GLU A 44 -9.95 1.73 0.62
C GLU A 44 -9.78 1.98 -0.88
N ARG A 45 -8.54 2.20 -1.34
CA ARG A 45 -8.27 2.38 -2.76
C ARG A 45 -8.64 1.14 -3.58
N TYR A 46 -8.35 -0.06 -3.06
CA TYR A 46 -8.81 -1.31 -3.66
C TYR A 46 -10.33 -1.41 -3.74
N ARG A 47 -11.07 -0.97 -2.71
CA ARG A 47 -12.54 -0.95 -2.75
C ARG A 47 -13.07 0.00 -3.82
N MET A 48 -12.43 1.16 -4.00
CA MET A 48 -12.78 2.09 -5.09
C MET A 48 -12.55 1.45 -6.46
N TRP A 49 -11.40 0.83 -6.70
CA TRP A 49 -11.15 0.13 -7.96
C TRP A 49 -12.10 -1.05 -8.19
N ALA A 50 -12.50 -1.75 -7.14
CA ALA A 50 -13.51 -2.81 -7.23
C ALA A 50 -14.88 -2.28 -7.68
N ALA A 51 -15.23 -1.05 -7.29
CA ALA A 51 -16.43 -0.37 -7.77
C ALA A 51 -16.29 0.07 -9.24
N ASP A 52 -15.11 0.54 -9.64
CA ASP A 52 -14.82 0.97 -11.02
C ASP A 52 -14.70 -0.23 -11.99
N LEU A 53 -14.28 -1.39 -11.51
CA LEU A 53 -14.07 -2.63 -12.26
C LEU A 53 -14.89 -3.80 -11.65
N PRO A 54 -16.24 -3.77 -11.73
CA PRO A 54 -17.09 -4.74 -11.05
C PRO A 54 -16.85 -6.19 -11.48
N GLU A 55 -16.42 -6.42 -12.73
CA GLU A 55 -16.06 -7.75 -13.26
C GLU A 55 -14.82 -8.35 -12.57
N HIS A 56 -13.99 -7.51 -11.95
CA HIS A 56 -12.75 -7.90 -11.26
C HIS A 56 -12.81 -7.64 -9.76
N ALA A 57 -13.98 -7.22 -9.24
CA ALA A 57 -14.17 -6.82 -7.86
C ALA A 57 -13.73 -7.91 -6.87
N ALA A 58 -13.92 -9.20 -7.18
CA ALA A 58 -13.52 -10.28 -6.30
C ALA A 58 -12.01 -10.25 -5.96
N VAL A 59 -11.15 -10.12 -6.98
CA VAL A 59 -9.69 -10.06 -6.81
C VAL A 59 -9.28 -8.78 -6.08
N LEU A 60 -9.87 -7.64 -6.46
CA LEU A 60 -9.55 -6.35 -5.84
C LEU A 60 -9.99 -6.30 -4.36
N LEU A 61 -11.13 -6.89 -4.03
CA LEU A 61 -11.60 -7.01 -2.64
C LEU A 61 -10.80 -8.05 -1.84
N GLU A 62 -10.16 -9.03 -2.48
CA GLU A 62 -9.17 -9.88 -1.81
C GLU A 62 -7.93 -9.09 -1.41
N CYS A 63 -7.38 -8.27 -2.31
CA CYS A 63 -6.26 -7.38 -1.98
C CYS A 63 -6.66 -6.38 -0.88
N SER A 64 -7.85 -5.78 -0.97
CA SER A 64 -8.37 -4.89 0.09
C SER A 64 -8.39 -5.55 1.47
N ARG A 65 -8.81 -6.82 1.55
CA ARG A 65 -8.79 -7.58 2.81
C ARG A 65 -7.37 -7.88 3.30
N ALA A 66 -6.43 -8.13 2.39
CA ALA A 66 -5.04 -8.33 2.74
C ALA A 66 -4.44 -7.06 3.37
N GLU A 67 -4.73 -5.88 2.82
CA GLU A 67 -4.31 -4.60 3.41
C GLU A 67 -4.91 -4.36 4.81
N ASP A 68 -6.20 -4.67 4.97
CA ASP A 68 -6.84 -4.60 6.29
C ASP A 68 -6.18 -5.57 7.30
N GLU A 69 -5.83 -6.77 6.85
CA GLU A 69 -5.17 -7.77 7.67
C GLU A 69 -3.74 -7.35 8.05
N ILE A 70 -2.97 -6.75 7.13
CA ILE A 70 -1.66 -6.18 7.43
C ILE A 70 -1.79 -5.13 8.52
N ALA A 71 -2.73 -4.19 8.36
CA ALA A 71 -3.00 -3.19 9.37
C ALA A 71 -3.34 -3.84 10.72
N ASP A 72 -4.31 -4.78 10.77
CA ASP A 72 -4.69 -5.48 12.02
C ASP A 72 -3.49 -6.16 12.70
N ARG A 73 -2.62 -6.81 11.92
CA ARG A 73 -1.42 -7.50 12.42
C ARG A 73 -0.41 -6.53 13.02
N ILE A 74 -0.13 -5.42 12.34
CA ILE A 74 0.77 -4.38 12.84
C ILE A 74 0.17 -3.72 14.08
N GLU A 75 -1.14 -3.48 14.06
CA GLU A 75 -1.85 -2.88 15.17
C GLU A 75 -1.80 -3.76 16.43
N GLY A 76 -1.86 -5.08 16.28
CA GLY A 76 -1.69 -6.05 17.37
C GLY A 76 -0.24 -6.23 17.83
N ALA A 77 0.74 -6.09 16.93
CA ALA A 77 2.17 -6.27 17.24
C ALA A 77 2.81 -5.04 17.90
N PHE A 78 2.31 -3.84 17.61
CA PHE A 78 2.86 -2.58 18.11
C PHE A 78 1.82 -1.87 18.98
N ALA A 79 2.08 -1.78 20.28
CA ALA A 79 1.24 -1.00 21.19
C ALA A 79 1.31 0.50 20.85
N LEU A 80 0.18 1.19 20.98
CA LEU A 80 0.11 2.65 20.86
C LEU A 80 -0.03 3.26 22.25
N ASP A 81 0.87 4.17 22.61
CA ASP A 81 0.60 5.12 23.69
C ASP A 81 -0.50 6.07 23.23
N GLU A 82 -1.62 6.02 23.94
CA GLU A 82 -2.81 6.83 23.73
C GLU A 82 -2.52 8.34 23.62
N ALA A 83 -1.53 8.81 24.38
CA ALA A 83 -1.10 10.21 24.38
C ALA A 83 -0.52 10.65 23.02
N LEU A 84 0.05 9.71 22.26
CA LEU A 84 0.68 9.98 20.96
C LEU A 84 -0.31 9.90 19.78
N ARG A 85 -1.57 9.51 20.01
CA ARG A 85 -2.53 9.33 18.90
C ARG A 85 -2.69 10.57 18.05
N THR A 86 -2.88 11.73 18.68
CA THR A 86 -3.13 12.96 17.92
C THR A 86 -1.97 13.26 16.96
N GLU A 87 -0.73 13.07 17.42
CA GLU A 87 0.48 13.28 16.62
C GLU A 87 0.65 12.21 15.55
N LEU A 88 0.32 10.95 15.86
CA LEU A 88 0.31 9.84 14.91
C LEU A 88 -0.63 10.09 13.73
N TYR A 89 -1.84 10.60 14.00
CA TYR A 89 -2.87 10.82 12.97
C TYR A 89 -2.71 12.16 12.24
N ALA A 90 -2.04 13.15 12.83
CA ALA A 90 -1.89 14.48 12.24
C ALA A 90 -1.36 14.52 10.79
N PRO A 91 -0.36 13.72 10.37
CA PRO A 91 0.10 13.72 8.99
C PRO A 91 -0.74 12.86 8.04
N LEU A 92 -1.67 12.04 8.54
CA LEU A 92 -2.41 11.06 7.72
C LEU A 92 -3.21 11.70 6.58
N PRO A 93 -4.01 12.76 6.76
CA PRO A 93 -4.81 13.32 5.68
C PRO A 93 -3.97 13.78 4.47
N ASP A 94 -2.82 14.40 4.74
CA ASP A 94 -1.91 14.84 3.67
C ASP A 94 -1.18 13.66 3.04
N ALA A 95 -0.77 12.66 3.82
CA ALA A 95 -0.13 11.45 3.31
C ALA A 95 -1.08 10.66 2.38
N THR A 96 -2.34 10.49 2.79
CA THR A 96 -3.38 9.84 1.97
C THR A 96 -3.62 10.61 0.68
N ARG A 97 -3.71 11.95 0.75
CA ARG A 97 -3.87 12.77 -0.46
C ARG A 97 -2.68 12.60 -1.41
N THR A 98 -1.45 12.72 -0.91
CA THR A 98 -0.24 12.53 -1.72
C THR A 98 -0.15 11.14 -2.34
N TYR A 99 -0.53 10.11 -1.59
CA TYR A 99 -0.63 8.75 -2.12
C TYR A 99 -1.65 8.69 -3.26
N TYR A 100 -2.86 9.23 -3.10
CA TYR A 100 -3.91 9.20 -4.13
C TYR A 100 -3.56 10.03 -5.37
N ASP A 101 -2.93 11.19 -5.19
CA ASP A 101 -2.47 12.07 -6.26
C ASP A 101 -1.46 11.38 -7.18
N ALA A 102 -0.67 10.43 -6.67
CA ALA A 102 0.27 9.64 -7.46
C ALA A 102 -0.44 8.75 -8.51
N PHE A 103 -1.70 8.40 -8.29
CA PHE A 103 -2.52 7.58 -9.19
C PHE A 103 -3.42 8.40 -10.11
N ALA A 104 -3.82 9.60 -9.67
CA ALA A 104 -4.86 10.41 -10.31
C ALA A 104 -4.70 10.65 -11.83
N PRO A 105 -3.48 10.81 -12.39
CA PRO A 105 -3.31 11.02 -13.83
C PRO A 105 -3.52 9.77 -14.71
N TYR A 106 -3.60 8.58 -14.10
CA TYR A 106 -3.48 7.30 -14.80
C TYR A 106 -4.83 6.62 -14.99
N SER A 107 -4.93 5.77 -16.02
CA SER A 107 -6.08 4.86 -16.17
C SER A 107 -6.15 3.87 -15.00
N VAL A 108 -7.31 3.30 -14.69
CA VAL A 108 -7.42 2.31 -13.60
C VAL A 108 -6.40 1.17 -13.76
N TRP A 109 -6.20 0.68 -14.99
CA TRP A 109 -5.23 -0.38 -15.27
C TRP A 109 -3.78 0.05 -15.01
N ASP A 110 -3.40 1.27 -15.37
CA ASP A 110 -2.09 1.82 -15.04
C ASP A 110 -1.92 2.06 -13.53
N GLN A 111 -2.99 2.46 -12.85
CA GLN A 111 -2.99 2.58 -11.39
C GLN A 111 -2.76 1.23 -10.71
N LEU A 112 -3.36 0.14 -11.22
CA LEU A 112 -3.10 -1.20 -10.71
C LEU A 112 -1.64 -1.64 -10.96
N ARG A 113 -1.01 -1.24 -12.07
CA ARG A 113 0.44 -1.46 -12.29
C ARG A 113 1.29 -0.70 -11.26
N ILE A 114 0.92 0.56 -10.99
CA ILE A 114 1.58 1.36 -9.95
C ILE A 114 1.41 0.70 -8.59
N GLN A 115 0.20 0.23 -8.27
CA GLN A 115 -0.08 -0.43 -7.00
C GLN A 115 0.73 -1.73 -6.86
N ALA A 116 0.75 -2.60 -7.88
CA ALA A 116 1.56 -3.83 -7.82
C ALA A 116 3.05 -3.57 -7.56
N ASN A 117 3.57 -2.39 -7.93
CA ASN A 117 4.90 -1.97 -7.53
C ASN A 117 4.95 -1.38 -6.12
N ALA A 118 3.96 -0.59 -5.72
CA ALA A 118 3.82 -0.06 -4.37
C ALA A 118 3.81 -1.17 -3.32
N GLU A 119 3.05 -2.25 -3.55
CA GLU A 119 3.00 -3.46 -2.71
C GLU A 119 4.40 -4.06 -2.51
N ARG A 120 5.20 -4.16 -3.58
CA ARG A 120 6.57 -4.66 -3.48
C ARG A 120 7.49 -3.71 -2.72
N GLN A 121 7.23 -2.41 -2.76
CA GLN A 121 7.92 -1.44 -1.92
C GLN A 121 7.50 -1.57 -0.45
N GLY A 122 6.21 -1.78 -0.16
CA GLY A 122 5.66 -2.07 1.17
C GLY A 122 6.26 -3.33 1.79
N ALA A 123 6.27 -4.44 1.04
CA ALA A 123 6.93 -5.68 1.43
C ALA A 123 8.40 -5.47 1.84
N ASN A 124 9.15 -4.68 1.08
CA ASN A 124 10.54 -4.37 1.39
C ASN A 124 10.68 -3.46 2.63
N ALA A 125 9.75 -2.54 2.86
CA ALA A 125 9.71 -1.73 4.07
C ALA A 125 9.49 -2.61 5.31
N TRP A 126 8.55 -3.55 5.26
CA TRP A 126 8.30 -4.50 6.34
C TRP A 126 9.52 -5.38 6.65
N ARG A 127 10.19 -5.91 5.63
CA ARG A 127 11.46 -6.64 5.79
C ARG A 127 12.56 -5.79 6.43
N SER A 128 12.65 -4.53 6.04
CA SER A 128 13.64 -3.61 6.60
C SER A 128 13.38 -3.36 8.10
N ILE A 129 12.12 -3.20 8.51
CA ILE A 129 11.77 -3.09 9.92
C ILE A 129 12.11 -4.40 10.64
N ALA A 130 11.76 -5.55 10.06
CA ALA A 130 12.02 -6.87 10.65
C ALA A 130 13.52 -7.12 10.90
N ALA A 131 14.38 -6.78 9.94
CA ALA A 131 15.82 -6.95 10.03
C ALA A 131 16.47 -6.18 11.20
N ASN A 132 15.79 -5.15 11.71
CA ASN A 132 16.27 -4.28 12.78
C ASN A 132 15.48 -4.45 14.09
N HIS A 133 14.49 -5.35 14.14
CA HIS A 133 13.62 -5.52 15.30
C HIS A 133 14.13 -6.61 16.26
N PRO A 134 14.18 -6.36 17.58
CA PRO A 134 14.75 -7.31 18.53
C PRO A 134 13.79 -8.44 18.95
N ASP A 135 12.46 -8.23 18.88
CA ASP A 135 11.47 -9.25 19.27
C ASP A 135 11.17 -10.20 18.10
N PRO A 136 11.49 -11.51 18.21
CA PRO A 136 11.26 -12.48 17.15
C PRO A 136 9.77 -12.69 16.80
N ARG A 137 8.84 -12.46 17.73
CA ARG A 137 7.40 -12.58 17.44
C ARG A 137 6.93 -11.44 16.53
N VAL A 138 7.44 -10.24 16.76
CA VAL A 138 7.17 -9.08 15.90
C VAL A 138 7.83 -9.26 14.54
N VAL A 139 9.04 -9.83 14.48
CA VAL A 139 9.72 -10.19 13.23
C VAL A 139 8.87 -11.15 12.38
N GLU A 140 8.28 -12.18 13.00
CA GLU A 140 7.38 -13.11 12.30
C GLU A 140 6.15 -12.38 11.72
N VAL A 141 5.55 -11.48 12.49
CA VAL A 141 4.42 -10.65 12.02
C VAL A 141 4.81 -9.81 10.80
N LEU A 142 5.96 -9.12 10.84
CA LEU A 142 6.43 -8.27 9.76
C LEU A 142 6.74 -9.07 8.49
N HIS A 143 7.30 -10.27 8.62
CA HIS A 143 7.47 -11.18 7.48
C HIS A 143 6.13 -11.66 6.92
N GLY A 144 5.15 -11.94 7.78
CA GLY A 144 3.79 -12.24 7.36
C GLY A 144 3.14 -11.09 6.58
N CYS A 145 3.35 -9.84 7.00
CA CYS A 145 2.88 -8.66 6.27
C CYS A 145 3.55 -8.55 4.90
N SER A 146 4.89 -8.75 4.84
CA SER A 146 5.64 -8.74 3.59
C SER A 146 5.11 -9.75 2.56
N ALA A 147 4.72 -10.94 3.03
CA ALA A 147 4.18 -11.98 2.17
C ALA A 147 2.76 -11.67 1.65
N LEU A 148 1.95 -10.97 2.44
CA LEU A 148 0.61 -10.54 2.01
C LEU A 148 0.71 -9.52 0.87
N GLU A 149 1.58 -8.52 1.01
CA GLU A 149 1.85 -7.50 -0.01
C GLU A 149 2.32 -8.12 -1.34
N GLU A 150 3.29 -9.05 -1.27
CA GLU A 150 3.78 -9.73 -2.47
C GLU A 150 2.67 -10.56 -3.15
N ALA A 151 1.82 -11.21 -2.36
CA ALA A 151 0.68 -11.93 -2.90
C ALA A 151 -0.36 -10.98 -3.54
N SER A 152 -0.59 -9.79 -2.98
CA SER A 152 -1.41 -8.74 -3.60
C SER A 152 -0.80 -8.27 -4.93
N ALA A 153 0.52 -8.02 -4.95
CA ALA A 153 1.24 -7.62 -6.15
C ALA A 153 1.13 -8.66 -7.28
N ASP A 154 1.32 -9.95 -6.95
CA ASP A 154 1.26 -11.04 -7.92
C ASP A 154 -0.17 -11.25 -8.45
N ARG A 155 -1.20 -11.07 -7.61
CA ARG A 155 -2.60 -11.08 -8.05
C ARG A 155 -2.88 -9.96 -9.04
N LEU A 156 -2.38 -8.75 -8.77
CA LEU A 156 -2.53 -7.62 -9.67
C LEU A 156 -1.83 -7.87 -11.01
N ASP A 157 -0.60 -8.36 -11.00
CA ASP A 157 0.12 -8.67 -12.24
C ASP A 157 -0.60 -9.74 -13.07
N ALA A 158 -1.14 -10.79 -12.44
CA ALA A 158 -1.93 -11.81 -13.12
C ALA A 158 -3.22 -11.23 -13.73
N LEU A 159 -3.90 -10.34 -13.00
CA LEU A 159 -5.10 -9.65 -13.46
C LEU A 159 -4.79 -8.75 -14.67
N ILE A 160 -3.71 -7.96 -14.59
CA ILE A 160 -3.24 -7.05 -15.63
C ILE A 160 -2.84 -7.83 -16.88
N ALA A 161 -2.07 -8.92 -16.75
CA ALA A 161 -1.64 -9.73 -17.88
C ALA A 161 -2.81 -10.28 -18.72
N THR A 162 -3.97 -10.49 -18.08
CA THR A 162 -5.17 -11.02 -18.75
C THR A 162 -5.99 -9.93 -19.46
N HIS A 163 -5.97 -8.68 -18.98
CA HIS A 163 -6.91 -7.63 -19.43
C HIS A 163 -6.25 -6.42 -20.09
N ALA A 164 -5.02 -6.14 -19.73
CA ALA A 164 -4.21 -5.05 -20.27
C ALA A 164 -2.74 -5.51 -20.33
N PRO A 165 -2.39 -6.49 -21.18
CA PRO A 165 -0.99 -6.80 -21.42
C PRO A 165 -0.28 -5.56 -22.00
N ALA A 166 1.00 -5.41 -21.66
CA ALA A 166 1.83 -4.30 -22.12
C ALA A 166 2.04 -4.31 -23.65
#